data_AF-A0AA88QQ47-F1
#
_entry.id   AF-A0AA88QQ47-F1
#
_cell.length_a   1.000
_cell.length_b   1.000
_cell.length_c   1.000
_cell.angle_alpha   90.00
_cell.angle_beta   90.00
_cell.angle_gamma   90.00
#
_symmetry.space_group_name_H-M   'P 1'
#
loop_
_entity.id
_entity.type
_entity.pdbx_description
1 polymer ?
#
loop_
_entity_poly.entity_id
_entity_poly.type
_entity_poly.pdbx_seq_one_letter_code
_entity_poly.pdbx_strand_id
1 'polypeptide(L)'
;MQILKSSFLCLSVLFSIVTISMAETTESAAPAAVHIIYTQNPDGEEPEAFHIRTLTSVLGSEDAAKEAILYSYKHAASGFSAKLTPHQVSQISST
;
A
#
# COMPACT_ATOMS: atom_id res chain seq x y z
N MET A 1 50.29 -6.54 29.55
CA MET A 1 48.88 -6.09 29.73
C MET A 1 48.35 -5.20 28.58
N GLN A 2 48.95 -5.24 27.37
CA GLN A 2 48.45 -4.51 26.19
C GLN A 2 47.68 -5.41 25.21
N ILE A 3 48.07 -6.68 25.10
CA ILE A 3 47.48 -7.67 24.19
C ILE A 3 46.02 -7.97 24.54
N LEU A 4 45.70 -8.00 25.85
CA LEU A 4 44.33 -8.19 26.33
C LEU A 4 43.40 -7.03 25.93
N LYS A 5 43.88 -5.78 25.99
CA LYS A 5 43.12 -4.58 25.60
C LYS A 5 42.82 -4.55 24.10
N SER A 6 43.77 -4.99 23.26
CA SER A 6 43.58 -5.10 21.82
C SER A 6 42.56 -6.18 21.44
N SER A 7 42.55 -7.30 22.17
CA SER A 7 41.55 -8.36 22.00
C SER A 7 40.16 -7.92 22.44
N PHE A 8 40.05 -7.15 23.53
CA PHE A 8 38.79 -6.54 23.98
C PHE A 8 38.26 -5.49 22.99
N LEU A 9 39.15 -4.69 22.38
CA LEU A 9 38.80 -3.68 21.39
C LEU A 9 38.33 -4.30 20.05
N CYS A 10 38.92 -5.42 19.64
CA CYS A 10 38.50 -6.12 18.42
C CYS A 10 37.12 -6.79 18.59
N LEU A 11 36.87 -7.37 19.77
CA LEU A 11 35.60 -8.02 20.09
C LEU A 11 34.44 -7.01 20.18
N SER A 12 34.69 -5.79 20.67
CA SER A 12 33.67 -4.73 20.73
C SER A 12 33.30 -4.17 19.36
N VAL A 13 34.25 -4.11 18.42
CA VAL A 13 33.98 -3.67 17.03
C VAL A 13 33.14 -4.70 16.28
N LEU A 14 33.42 -6.00 16.44
CA LEU A 14 32.62 -7.09 15.85
C LEU A 14 31.16 -7.09 16.32
N PHE A 15 30.90 -6.76 17.59
CA PHE A 15 29.54 -6.69 18.13
C PHE A 15 28.74 -5.51 17.55
N SER A 16 29.41 -4.43 17.16
CA SER A 16 28.77 -3.23 16.62
C SER A 16 28.32 -3.39 15.15
N ILE A 17 28.91 -4.32 14.40
CA ILE A 17 28.56 -4.57 12.98
C ILE A 17 27.26 -5.39 12.87
N VAL A 18 26.92 -6.17 13.91
CA VAL A 18 25.74 -7.05 13.93
C VAL A 18 24.42 -6.31 14.19
N THR A 19 24.45 -5.06 14.66
CA THR A 19 23.23 -4.34 15.09
C THR A 19 22.56 -3.49 14.03
N ILE A 20 23.08 -3.42 12.79
CA ILE A 20 22.35 -2.83 11.66
C ILE A 20 21.33 -3.85 11.13
N SER A 21 20.44 -4.32 12.00
CA SER A 21 19.22 -4.98 11.56
C SER A 21 18.33 -3.89 10.98
N MET A 22 17.96 -4.03 9.71
CA MET A 22 16.97 -3.15 9.08
C MET A 22 15.76 -3.08 10.00
N ALA A 23 15.44 -1.89 10.48
CA ALA A 23 14.10 -1.58 10.91
C ALA A 23 13.22 -1.62 9.65
N GLU A 24 12.75 -2.82 9.29
CA GLU A 24 11.53 -2.92 8.50
C GLU A 24 10.45 -2.27 9.34
N THR A 25 10.07 -1.05 8.95
CA THR A 25 8.79 -0.47 9.30
C THR A 25 7.74 -1.43 8.77
N THR A 26 7.36 -2.40 9.59
CA THR A 26 6.12 -3.12 9.38
C THR A 26 5.03 -2.09 9.58
N GLU A 27 4.66 -1.41 8.49
CA GLU A 27 3.38 -0.72 8.42
C GLU A 27 2.36 -1.77 8.83
N SER A 28 1.88 -1.65 10.07
CA SER A 28 0.79 -2.49 10.56
C SER A 28 -0.34 -2.29 9.57
N ALA A 29 -0.53 -3.29 8.70
CA ALA A 29 -1.47 -3.20 7.60
C ALA A 29 -2.85 -3.06 8.22
N ALA A 30 -3.36 -1.83 8.25
CA ALA A 30 -4.68 -1.58 8.81
C ALA A 30 -5.69 -2.40 8.00
N PRO A 31 -6.74 -2.93 8.66
CA PRO A 31 -7.69 -3.81 8.00
C PRO A 31 -8.39 -3.06 6.87
N ALA A 32 -8.81 -3.80 5.85
CA ALA A 32 -9.59 -3.23 4.76
C ALA A 32 -10.95 -2.74 5.25
N ALA A 33 -11.29 -1.50 4.90
CA ALA A 33 -12.55 -0.85 5.21
C ALA A 33 -13.24 -0.38 3.93
N VAL A 34 -14.51 0.01 4.03
CA VAL A 34 -15.22 0.60 2.89
C VAL A 34 -14.80 2.06 2.75
N HIS A 35 -14.28 2.41 1.58
CA HIS A 35 -13.91 3.77 1.22
C HIS A 35 -14.75 4.26 0.05
N ILE A 36 -15.05 5.55 0.02
CA ILE A 36 -15.62 6.24 -1.14
C ILE A 36 -14.48 6.95 -1.85
N ILE A 37 -14.21 6.55 -3.07
CA ILE A 37 -13.18 7.12 -3.94
C ILE A 37 -13.85 8.07 -4.91
N TYR A 38 -13.44 9.33 -4.88
CA TYR A 38 -13.84 10.32 -5.87
C TYR A 38 -12.91 10.25 -7.07
N THR A 39 -13.48 10.23 -8.27
CA THR A 39 -12.75 10.18 -9.53
C THR A 39 -13.23 11.28 -10.46
N GLN A 40 -12.54 11.47 -11.58
CA GLN A 40 -13.10 12.24 -12.69
C GLN A 40 -14.00 11.33 -13.52
N ASN A 41 -15.02 11.91 -14.17
CA ASN A 41 -15.75 11.18 -15.19
C ASN A 41 -14.86 11.01 -16.42
N PRO A 42 -14.67 9.79 -16.93
CA PRO A 42 -13.92 9.59 -18.15
C PRO A 42 -14.72 10.10 -19.36
N ASP A 43 -14.05 10.76 -20.31
CA ASP A 43 -14.67 11.20 -21.55
C ASP A 43 -14.84 10.00 -22.50
N GLY A 44 -16.09 9.67 -22.85
CA GLY A 44 -16.40 8.64 -23.84
C GLY A 44 -16.19 7.19 -23.37
N GLU A 45 -15.98 6.95 -22.08
CA GLU A 45 -15.95 5.63 -21.46
C GLU A 45 -17.09 5.49 -20.44
N GLU A 46 -17.64 4.28 -20.29
CA GLU A 46 -18.59 4.00 -19.22
C GLU A 46 -17.91 4.13 -17.84
N PRO A 47 -18.46 4.91 -16.88
CA PRO A 47 -17.82 5.15 -15.59
C PRO A 47 -17.40 3.87 -14.85
N GLU A 48 -18.22 2.81 -14.98
CA GLU A 48 -17.97 1.53 -14.34
C GLU A 48 -16.72 0.82 -14.90
N ALA A 49 -16.47 0.90 -16.20
CA ALA A 49 -15.27 0.33 -16.82
C ALA A 49 -13.99 1.04 -16.33
N PHE A 50 -14.07 2.37 -16.18
CA PHE A 50 -13.00 3.16 -15.57
C PHE A 50 -12.75 2.74 -14.12
N HIS A 51 -13.79 2.61 -13.29
CA HIS A 51 -13.67 2.21 -11.90
C HIS A 51 -13.02 0.83 -11.72
N ILE A 52 -13.45 -0.16 -12.52
CA ILE A 52 -12.86 -1.50 -12.49
C ILE A 52 -11.39 -1.44 -12.90
N ARG A 53 -11.02 -0.69 -13.94
CA ARG A 53 -9.61 -0.53 -14.33
C ARG A 53 -8.76 0.09 -13.23
N THR A 54 -9.26 1.15 -12.58
CA THR A 54 -8.57 1.78 -11.44
C THR A 54 -8.31 0.76 -10.34
N LEU A 55 -9.32 -0.01 -9.96
CA LEU A 55 -9.19 -1.06 -8.95
C LEU A 55 -8.23 -2.18 -9.38
N THR A 56 -8.32 -2.64 -10.63
CA THR A 56 -7.43 -3.68 -11.16
C THR A 56 -5.96 -3.27 -11.11
N SER A 57 -5.66 -1.98 -11.35
CA SER A 57 -4.28 -1.48 -11.29
C SER A 57 -3.63 -1.62 -9.91
N VAL A 58 -4.43 -1.64 -8.84
CA VAL A 58 -3.97 -1.72 -7.45
C VAL A 58 -4.16 -3.11 -6.85
N LEU A 59 -5.21 -3.82 -7.25
CA LEU A 59 -5.56 -5.16 -6.73
C LEU A 59 -4.95 -6.30 -7.55
N GLY A 60 -4.43 -6.01 -8.74
CA GLY A 60 -3.68 -6.96 -9.58
C GLY A 60 -4.52 -7.86 -10.47
N SER A 61 -5.86 -7.84 -10.36
CA SER A 61 -6.75 -8.55 -11.28
C SER A 61 -8.14 -7.91 -11.41
N GLU A 62 -8.85 -8.23 -12.49
CA GLU A 62 -10.23 -7.78 -12.70
C GLU A 62 -11.20 -8.47 -11.73
N ASP A 63 -10.98 -9.76 -11.43
CA ASP A 63 -11.81 -10.49 -10.47
C ASP A 63 -11.68 -9.88 -9.07
N ALA A 64 -10.46 -9.55 -8.62
CA ALA A 64 -10.26 -8.88 -7.34
C ALA A 64 -10.92 -7.50 -7.30
N ALA A 65 -10.92 -6.77 -8.42
CA ALA A 65 -11.62 -5.49 -8.55
C ALA A 65 -13.14 -5.64 -8.41
N LYS A 66 -13.73 -6.65 -9.08
CA LYS A 66 -15.16 -6.94 -9.00
C LYS A 66 -15.60 -7.39 -7.60
N GLU A 67 -14.76 -8.14 -6.89
CA GLU A 67 -15.03 -8.54 -5.50
C GLU A 67 -14.89 -7.37 -4.51
N ALA A 68 -14.00 -6.41 -4.78
CA ALA A 68 -13.75 -5.28 -3.90
C ALA A 68 -14.75 -4.13 -4.08
N ILE A 69 -15.28 -3.92 -5.29
CA ILE A 69 -16.22 -2.82 -5.55
C ILE A 69 -17.60 -3.13 -4.97
N LEU A 70 -18.18 -2.15 -4.28
CA LEU A 70 -19.52 -2.25 -3.69
C LEU A 70 -20.54 -1.45 -4.49
N TYR A 71 -20.14 -0.28 -4.99
CA TYR A 71 -21.02 0.56 -5.78
C TYR A 71 -20.24 1.48 -6.71
N SER A 72 -20.72 1.65 -7.93
CA SER A 72 -20.22 2.63 -8.89
C SER A 72 -21.20 3.79 -9.00
N TYR A 73 -20.81 4.99 -8.56
CA TYR A 73 -21.64 6.19 -8.70
C TYR A 73 -21.60 6.68 -10.15
N LYS A 74 -22.79 6.88 -10.76
CA LYS A 74 -22.92 7.24 -12.18
C LYS A 74 -23.50 8.64 -12.44
N HIS A 75 -24.11 9.27 -11.43
CA HIS A 75 -24.92 10.48 -11.62
C HIS A 75 -24.68 11.57 -10.57
N ALA A 76 -24.89 11.25 -9.28
CA ALA A 76 -24.81 12.25 -8.21
C ALA A 76 -23.38 12.64 -7.82
N ALA A 77 -22.41 11.78 -8.14
CA ALA A 77 -20.99 11.99 -7.93
C ALA A 77 -20.20 11.11 -8.90
N SER A 78 -18.99 11.56 -9.21
CA SER A 78 -17.98 10.81 -9.95
C SER A 78 -17.16 9.98 -8.97
N GLY A 79 -17.25 8.66 -9.04
CA GLY A 79 -16.52 7.78 -8.13
C GLY A 79 -17.16 6.42 -7.85
N PHE A 80 -16.60 5.69 -6.90
CA PHE A 80 -17.08 4.38 -6.46
C PHE A 80 -16.83 4.15 -4.97
N SER A 81 -17.54 3.20 -4.38
CA SER A 81 -17.23 2.65 -3.06
C SER A 81 -16.63 1.26 -3.18
N ALA A 82 -15.57 0.99 -2.43
CA ALA A 82 -14.87 -0.30 -2.46
C ALA A 82 -14.24 -0.64 -1.11
N LYS A 83 -14.06 -1.94 -0.85
CA LYS A 83 -13.35 -2.43 0.34
C LYS A 83 -11.84 -2.44 0.06
N LEU A 84 -11.10 -1.55 0.70
CA LEU A 84 -9.68 -1.31 0.44
C LEU A 84 -8.90 -1.15 1.74
N THR A 85 -7.61 -1.51 1.73
CA THR A 85 -6.67 -1.14 2.80
C THR A 85 -6.21 0.32 2.64
N PRO A 86 -5.71 0.96 3.70
CA PRO A 86 -5.16 2.32 3.58
C PRO A 86 -4.03 2.43 2.56
N HIS A 87 -3.20 1.40 2.43
CA HIS A 87 -2.15 1.34 1.41
C HIS A 87 -2.72 1.32 -0.01
N GLN A 88 -3.80 0.57 -0.26
CA GLN A 88 -4.45 0.57 -1.57
C GLN A 88 -5.10 1.93 -1.87
N VAL A 89 -5.70 2.59 -0.87
CA VAL A 89 -6.24 3.95 -1.02
C VAL A 89 -5.13 4.95 -1.37
N SER A 90 -3.96 4.86 -0.75
CA SER A 90 -2.84 5.75 -1.07
C SER A 90 -2.29 5.51 -2.48
N GLN A 91 -2.23 4.26 -2.93
CA GLN A 91 -1.87 3.92 -4.32
C GLN A 91 -2.84 4.53 -5.34
N ILE A 92 -4.15 4.37 -5.11
CA ILE A 92 -5.18 4.96 -6.00
C ILE A 92 -5.07 6.49 -6.02
N SER A 93 -4.86 7.11 -4.86
CA SER A 93 -4.74 8.58 -4.75
C SER A 93 -3.49 9.15 -5.42
N SER A 94 -2.51 8.30 -5.74
CA SER A 94 -1.25 8.66 -6.39
C SER A 94 -1.26 8.41 -7.91
N THR A 95 -2.38 7.91 -8.44
CA THR A 95 -2.58 7.63 -9.87
C THR A 95 -3.13 8.84 -10.60
#